data_AF-A0A061HES4-F1
#
_entry.id   AF-A0A061HES4-F1
#
_cell.length_a   1.000
_cell.length_b   1.000
_cell.length_c   1.000
_cell.angle_alpha   90.00
_cell.angle_beta   90.00
_cell.angle_gamma   90.00
#
_symmetry.space_group_name_H-M   'P 1'
#
loop_
_entity.id
_entity.type
_entity.pdbx_description
1 polymer ?
#
loop_
_entity_poly.entity_id
_entity_poly.type
_entity_poly.pdbx_seq_one_letter_code
_entity_poly.pdbx_strand_id
1 'polypeptide(L)'
;MEDSDFSTNQFVLKTGSILGQKQDPNDLVLMGNVDDGEILFTTPFTAGVFHNFALKLNFDDNQISVFYSTGDEALKSVLTDTANDLTGHGMFHFGLLKKPVGEATDIAKGGFQPDGIDEGIIYGGIFQEDSVDGCLSSTV
;
A
#
# COMPACT_ATOMS: atom_id res chain seq x y z
N MET A 1 -4.53 -3.84 -3.64
CA MET A 1 -5.54 -4.48 -4.50
C MET A 1 -5.22 -5.96 -4.50
N GLU A 2 -6.22 -6.78 -4.21
CA GLU A 2 -6.12 -8.24 -4.28
C GLU A 2 -6.75 -8.66 -5.60
N ASP A 3 -6.20 -9.67 -6.28
CA ASP A 3 -6.76 -10.12 -7.54
C ASP A 3 -8.14 -10.79 -7.36
N SER A 4 -8.84 -11.02 -8.47
CA SER A 4 -10.24 -11.48 -8.41
C SER A 4 -10.44 -12.91 -7.88
N ASP A 5 -9.35 -13.69 -7.75
CA ASP A 5 -9.38 -15.04 -7.18
C ASP A 5 -8.86 -15.13 -5.74
N PHE A 6 -8.47 -13.99 -5.14
CA PHE A 6 -7.99 -13.86 -3.76
C PHE A 6 -6.66 -14.61 -3.49
N SER A 7 -5.86 -14.81 -4.53
CA SER A 7 -4.58 -15.53 -4.41
C SER A 7 -3.39 -14.59 -4.28
N THR A 8 -3.48 -13.37 -4.80
CA THR A 8 -2.33 -12.44 -4.87
C THR A 8 -2.69 -10.98 -4.57
N ASN A 9 -1.73 -10.23 -4.02
CA ASN A 9 -1.84 -8.78 -3.88
C ASN A 9 -1.09 -8.12 -5.05
N GLN A 10 -1.80 -7.41 -5.92
CA GLN A 10 -1.22 -6.64 -7.03
C GLN A 10 -0.49 -5.37 -6.57
N PHE A 11 -0.87 -4.84 -5.40
CA PHE A 11 -0.10 -3.86 -4.64
C PHE A 11 -0.62 -3.78 -3.19
N VAL A 12 0.24 -3.34 -2.28
CA VAL A 12 -0.10 -3.18 -0.86
C VAL A 12 0.82 -2.16 -0.17
N LEU A 13 0.23 -1.29 0.66
CA LEU A 13 0.98 -0.41 1.56
C LEU A 13 1.19 -1.11 2.90
N LYS A 14 2.43 -1.17 3.39
CA LYS A 14 2.81 -1.83 4.64
C LYS A 14 3.58 -0.87 5.54
N THR A 15 3.57 -1.17 6.85
CA THR A 15 4.41 -0.50 7.84
C THR A 15 4.73 -1.47 8.98
N GLY A 16 5.67 -1.12 9.85
CA GLY A 16 6.19 -2.00 10.89
C GLY A 16 7.22 -3.00 10.38
N SER A 17 7.51 -4.02 11.20
CA SER A 17 8.40 -5.11 10.83
C SER A 17 7.74 -6.02 9.79
N ILE A 18 8.10 -5.85 8.52
CA ILE A 18 7.65 -6.69 7.40
C ILE A 18 8.48 -7.98 7.37
N LEU A 19 7.80 -9.13 7.45
CA LEU A 19 8.45 -10.45 7.41
C LEU A 19 9.23 -10.66 6.10
N GLY A 20 10.45 -11.16 6.22
CA GLY A 20 11.33 -11.45 5.09
C GLY A 20 11.94 -10.23 4.41
N GLN A 21 11.73 -9.02 4.96
CA GLN A 21 12.24 -7.77 4.41
C GLN A 21 13.09 -7.06 5.46
N LYS A 22 14.16 -6.37 5.01
CA LYS A 22 15.02 -5.56 5.85
C LYS A 22 14.81 -4.08 5.50
N GLN A 23 14.02 -3.38 6.31
CA GLN A 23 13.67 -1.97 6.16
C GLN A 23 13.50 -1.30 7.53
N ASP A 24 13.37 0.02 7.57
CA ASP A 24 13.01 0.73 8.79
C ASP A 24 11.54 0.40 9.15
N PRO A 25 11.24 -0.13 10.35
CA PRO A 25 9.87 -0.42 10.76
C PRO A 25 8.99 0.83 10.87
N ASN A 26 9.57 2.03 10.89
CA ASN A 26 8.84 3.29 10.95
C ASN A 26 8.51 3.86 9.57
N ASP A 27 8.78 3.12 8.49
CA ASP A 27 8.42 3.55 7.14
C ASP A 27 7.02 3.05 6.73
N LEU A 28 6.40 3.82 5.83
CA LEU A 28 5.40 3.34 4.89
C LEU A 28 6.12 2.78 3.67
N VAL A 29 5.82 1.53 3.31
CA VAL A 29 6.42 0.80 2.20
C VAL A 29 5.32 0.35 1.25
N LEU A 30 5.26 0.95 0.06
CA LEU A 30 4.38 0.53 -1.00
C LEU A 30 5.07 -0.57 -1.81
N MET A 31 4.47 -1.75 -1.82
CA MET A 31 4.93 -2.89 -2.59
C MET A 31 4.00 -3.13 -3.77
N GLY A 32 4.58 -3.59 -4.88
CA GLY A 32 3.86 -4.02 -6.07
C GLY A 32 3.29 -5.42 -5.91
N ASN A 33 3.16 -6.13 -7.04
CA ASN A 33 2.65 -7.48 -7.05
C ASN A 33 3.50 -8.39 -6.15
N VAL A 34 2.87 -9.17 -5.28
CA VAL A 34 3.58 -10.01 -4.30
C VAL A 34 4.40 -11.12 -4.95
N ASP A 35 4.06 -11.53 -6.17
CA ASP A 35 4.83 -12.53 -6.92
C ASP A 35 6.21 -11.99 -7.33
N ASP A 36 6.30 -10.69 -7.63
CA ASP A 36 7.55 -10.00 -7.92
C ASP A 36 8.23 -9.46 -6.65
N GLY A 37 7.42 -9.06 -5.66
CA GLY A 37 7.87 -8.56 -4.37
C GLY A 37 8.56 -7.19 -4.43
N GLU A 38 8.40 -6.45 -5.52
CA GLU A 38 9.07 -5.17 -5.76
C GLU A 38 8.60 -4.09 -4.78
N ILE A 39 9.55 -3.29 -4.27
CA ILE A 39 9.27 -2.09 -3.51
C ILE A 39 9.13 -0.92 -4.50
N LEU A 40 7.93 -0.38 -4.62
CA LEU A 40 7.61 0.71 -5.53
C LEU A 40 7.95 2.08 -4.93
N PHE A 41 7.76 2.24 -3.63
CA PHE A 41 8.04 3.50 -2.94
C PHE A 41 8.15 3.30 -1.42
N THR A 42 9.04 4.07 -0.77
CA THR A 42 9.22 4.07 0.68
C THR A 42 9.29 5.50 1.19
N THR A 43 8.64 5.78 2.32
CA THR A 43 8.68 7.09 2.99
C THR A 43 8.50 6.94 4.51
N PRO A 44 9.08 7.81 5.35
CA PRO A 44 8.86 7.75 6.79
C PRO A 44 7.39 7.92 7.17
N PHE A 45 6.87 7.05 8.04
CA PHE A 45 5.53 7.17 8.60
C PHE A 45 5.54 8.12 9.79
N THR A 46 5.19 9.39 9.55
CA THR A 46 5.36 10.44 10.55
C THR A 46 4.05 10.65 11.33
N ALA A 47 4.11 10.56 12.66
CA ALA A 47 2.94 10.76 13.51
C ALA A 47 2.34 12.17 13.33
N GLY A 48 1.02 12.24 13.20
CA GLY A 48 0.28 13.51 13.01
C GLY A 48 0.35 14.09 11.59
N VAL A 49 0.97 13.38 10.64
CA VAL A 49 1.04 13.79 9.24
C VAL A 49 0.06 12.97 8.40
N PHE A 50 -0.75 13.64 7.58
CA PHE A 50 -1.52 12.97 6.54
C PHE A 50 -0.58 12.61 5.38
N HIS A 51 -0.57 11.34 5.00
CA HIS A 51 0.21 10.81 3.88
C HIS A 51 -0.73 10.52 2.72
N ASN A 52 -0.59 11.28 1.63
CA ASN A 52 -1.46 11.18 0.47
C ASN A 52 -0.81 10.27 -0.56
N PHE A 53 -1.55 9.27 -1.03
CA PHE A 53 -1.12 8.38 -2.10
C PHE A 53 -2.16 8.38 -3.22
N ALA A 54 -1.68 8.42 -4.46
CA ALA A 54 -2.46 8.02 -5.62
C ALA A 54 -1.66 7.02 -6.45
N LEU A 55 -2.35 6.01 -6.96
CA LEU A 55 -1.76 4.98 -7.80
C LEU A 55 -2.51 5.00 -9.13
N LYS A 56 -1.77 5.18 -10.22
CA LYS A 56 -2.31 5.02 -11.56
C LYS A 56 -2.00 3.60 -12.02
N LEU A 57 -3.06 2.85 -12.30
CA LEU A 57 -3.00 1.46 -12.75
C LEU A 57 -3.28 1.44 -14.25
N ASN A 58 -2.27 1.12 -15.06
CA ASN A 58 -2.44 0.91 -16.49
C ASN A 58 -2.57 -0.59 -16.76
N PHE A 59 -3.81 -1.07 -16.85
CA PHE A 59 -4.11 -2.49 -17.07
C PHE A 59 -3.77 -2.96 -18.49
N ASP A 60 -3.76 -2.07 -19.47
CA ASP A 60 -3.45 -2.42 -20.86
C ASP A 60 -1.95 -2.69 -21.02
N ASP A 61 -1.10 -1.88 -20.38
CA ASP A 61 0.36 -2.01 -20.45
C ASP A 61 0.99 -2.76 -19.25
N ASN A 62 0.19 -3.20 -18.27
CA ASN A 62 0.65 -3.79 -17.00
C ASN A 62 1.71 -2.92 -16.28
N GLN A 63 1.34 -1.66 -16.03
CA GLN A 63 2.22 -0.69 -15.38
C GLN A 63 1.54 0.03 -14.23
N ILE A 64 2.35 0.43 -13.26
CA ILE A 64 1.96 1.24 -12.12
C ILE A 64 2.77 2.53 -12.07
N SER A 65 2.08 3.64 -11.77
CA SER A 65 2.71 4.90 -11.36
C SER A 65 2.25 5.26 -9.95
N VAL A 66 3.14 5.85 -9.17
CA VAL A 66 2.91 6.23 -7.78
C VAL A 66 3.07 7.73 -7.65
N PHE A 67 2.07 8.36 -7.03
CA PHE A 67 2.07 9.75 -6.66
C PHE A 67 1.97 9.87 -5.15
N TYR A 68 2.72 10.79 -4.58
CA TYR A 68 2.80 10.97 -3.13
C TYR A 68 2.92 12.45 -2.75
N SER A 69 2.30 12.80 -1.63
CA SER A 69 2.52 14.06 -0.92
C SER A 69 2.18 13.91 0.57
N THR A 70 2.35 14.98 1.34
CA THR A 70 2.02 15.04 2.77
C THR A 70 1.21 16.29 3.08
N GLY A 71 0.29 16.19 4.04
CA GLY A 71 -0.53 17.33 4.44
C GLY A 71 -1.42 17.81 3.31
N ASP A 72 -1.39 19.11 3.03
CA ASP A 72 -2.15 19.82 1.99
C ASP A 72 -1.36 20.04 0.69
N GLU A 73 -0.13 19.50 0.61
CA GLU A 73 0.70 19.62 -0.59
C GLU A 73 0.12 18.83 -1.76
N ALA A 74 0.25 19.39 -2.97
CA ALA A 74 -0.16 18.71 -4.19
C ALA A 74 0.63 17.41 -4.41
N LEU A 75 -0.07 16.39 -4.92
CA LEU A 75 0.52 15.10 -5.29
C LEU A 75 1.65 15.29 -6.32
N LYS A 76 2.76 14.59 -6.11
CA LYS A 76 3.91 14.57 -7.04
C LYS A 76 4.19 13.15 -7.46
N SER A 77 4.54 12.96 -8.73
CA SER A 77 4.97 11.66 -9.24
C SER A 77 6.28 11.26 -8.58
N VAL A 78 6.31 10.08 -7.95
CA VAL A 78 7.50 9.50 -7.31
C VAL A 78 7.95 8.21 -7.99
N LEU A 79 7.07 7.57 -8.76
CA LEU A 79 7.37 6.44 -9.63
C LEU A 79 6.49 6.52 -10.88
N THR A 80 7.04 6.25 -12.06
CA THR A 80 6.32 6.34 -13.34
C THR A 80 6.44 5.06 -14.14
N ASP A 81 5.33 4.63 -14.72
CA ASP A 81 5.24 3.60 -15.78
C ASP A 81 6.10 2.36 -15.51
N THR A 82 6.14 1.94 -14.24
CA THR A 82 6.94 0.80 -13.80
C THR A 82 6.16 -0.48 -14.02
N ALA A 83 6.80 -1.50 -14.57
CA ALA A 83 6.17 -2.80 -14.79
C ALA A 83 5.65 -3.36 -13.47
N ASN A 84 4.40 -3.79 -13.44
CA ASN A 84 3.79 -4.44 -12.30
C ASN A 84 2.64 -5.29 -12.84
N ASP A 85 2.64 -6.59 -12.56
CA ASP A 85 1.57 -7.45 -13.06
C ASP A 85 0.21 -7.05 -12.44
N LEU A 86 -0.69 -6.57 -13.29
CA LEU A 86 -2.05 -6.14 -12.96
C LEU A 86 -3.11 -7.06 -13.60
N THR A 87 -2.70 -8.22 -14.13
CA THR A 87 -3.61 -9.19 -14.73
C THR A 87 -4.58 -9.77 -13.71
N GLY A 88 -5.77 -10.19 -14.19
CA GLY A 88 -6.83 -10.71 -13.32
C GLY A 88 -7.72 -9.62 -12.69
N HIS A 89 -7.39 -8.34 -12.88
CA HIS A 89 -8.01 -7.22 -12.16
C HIS A 89 -8.08 -7.53 -10.67
N GLY A 90 -9.03 -6.96 -9.93
CA GLY A 90 -9.04 -7.19 -8.50
C GLY A 90 -10.06 -6.38 -7.74
N MET A 91 -10.09 -6.64 -6.44
CA MET A 91 -10.89 -5.89 -5.49
C MET A 91 -10.00 -4.94 -4.68
N PHE A 92 -10.49 -3.72 -4.54
CA PHE A 92 -9.83 -2.71 -3.74
C PHE A 92 -10.22 -2.89 -2.27
N HIS A 93 -9.30 -3.45 -1.50
CA HIS A 93 -9.44 -3.55 -0.05
C HIS A 93 -8.88 -2.30 0.61
N PHE A 94 -9.74 -1.59 1.32
CA PHE A 94 -9.35 -0.43 2.11
C PHE A 94 -9.58 -0.71 3.59
N GLY A 95 -8.48 -0.79 4.34
CA GLY A 95 -8.48 -1.07 5.77
C GLY A 95 -7.10 -1.46 6.26
N LEU A 96 -7.04 -2.00 7.49
CA LEU A 96 -5.82 -2.49 8.11
C LEU A 96 -5.94 -3.98 8.37
N LEU A 97 -4.96 -4.75 7.92
CA LEU A 97 -4.70 -6.11 8.37
C LEU A 97 -3.38 -6.12 9.14
N LYS A 98 -3.46 -6.35 10.45
CA LYS A 98 -2.29 -6.45 11.32
C LYS A 98 -1.93 -7.92 11.53
N LYS A 99 -0.67 -8.29 11.22
CA LYS A 99 -0.13 -9.59 11.60
C LYS A 99 0.21 -9.62 13.10
N PRO A 100 0.11 -10.77 13.77
CA PRO A 100 0.58 -10.89 15.14
C PRO A 100 2.11 -10.80 15.21
N VAL A 101 2.63 -10.60 16.42
CA VAL A 101 4.08 -10.60 16.72
C VAL A 101 4.52 -11.95 17.28
N GLY A 102 5.85 -12.16 17.28
CA GLY A 102 6.49 -13.42 17.68
C GLY A 102 6.82 -14.32 16.48
N GLU A 103 7.68 -15.32 16.71
CA GLU A 103 7.98 -16.33 15.68
C GLU A 103 6.96 -17.46 15.74
N ALA A 104 6.21 -17.64 14.66
CA ALA A 104 5.30 -18.77 14.51
C ALA A 104 5.44 -19.36 13.11
N THR A 105 5.58 -20.68 13.03
CA THR A 105 5.48 -21.44 11.77
C THR A 105 4.08 -21.32 11.14
N ASP A 106 3.05 -21.13 11.96
CA ASP A 106 1.70 -20.73 11.55
C ASP A 106 1.38 -19.35 12.13
N ILE A 107 1.61 -18.31 11.33
CA ILE A 107 1.39 -16.91 11.73
C ILE A 107 -0.08 -16.66 12.10
N ALA A 108 -1.03 -17.41 11.54
CA ALA A 108 -2.45 -17.20 11.83
C ALA A 108 -2.88 -17.75 13.19
N LYS A 109 -2.10 -18.67 13.79
CA LYS A 109 -2.50 -19.37 15.03
C LYS A 109 -1.48 -19.30 16.18
N GLY A 110 -0.21 -19.03 15.87
CA GLY A 110 0.87 -19.09 16.86
C GLY A 110 1.43 -17.74 17.30
N GLY A 111 1.07 -16.66 16.62
CA GLY A 111 1.49 -15.32 17.04
C GLY A 111 0.63 -14.79 18.20
N PHE A 112 1.09 -13.70 18.83
CA PHE A 112 0.33 -12.99 19.86
C PHE A 112 0.17 -11.51 19.51
N GLN A 113 -0.79 -10.84 20.13
CA GLN A 113 -0.90 -9.38 20.14
C GLN A 113 -0.61 -8.90 21.56
N PRO A 114 0.30 -7.92 21.77
CA PRO A 114 0.53 -7.35 23.10
C PRO A 114 -0.76 -6.76 23.68
N ASP A 115 -0.91 -6.87 24.99
CA ASP A 115 -2.02 -6.26 25.73
C ASP A 115 -1.73 -4.79 26.07
N GLY A 116 -2.80 -4.03 26.34
CA GLY A 116 -2.69 -2.63 26.79
C GLY A 116 -2.20 -1.63 25.74
N ILE A 117 -2.31 -1.96 24.45
CA ILE A 117 -1.99 -1.04 23.35
C ILE A 117 -3.27 -0.44 22.76
N ASP A 118 -3.23 0.87 22.49
CA ASP A 118 -4.25 1.57 21.73
C ASP A 118 -3.66 1.88 20.34
N GLU A 119 -4.25 1.27 19.31
CA GLU A 119 -3.82 1.46 17.93
C GLU A 119 -4.96 2.07 17.11
N GLY A 120 -4.63 3.08 16.31
CA GLY A 120 -5.58 3.76 15.45
C GLY A 120 -4.93 4.19 14.14
N ILE A 121 -5.67 4.03 13.05
CA ILE A 121 -5.32 4.61 11.75
C ILE A 121 -6.48 5.50 11.32
N ILE A 122 -6.15 6.70 10.89
CA ILE A 122 -7.11 7.66 10.36
C ILE A 122 -6.99 7.62 8.84
N TYR A 123 -8.12 7.51 8.17
CA TYR A 123 -8.20 7.53 6.73
C TYR A 123 -9.10 8.68 6.27
N GLY A 124 -8.77 9.24 5.10
CA GLY A 124 -9.56 10.29 4.46
C GLY A 124 -9.35 10.22 2.95
N GLY A 125 -10.30 10.80 2.20
CA GLY A 125 -10.12 10.99 0.76
C GLY A 125 -10.02 9.74 -0.09
N ILE A 126 -10.78 8.70 0.25
CA ILE A 126 -10.69 7.40 -0.42
C ILE A 126 -11.66 7.37 -1.58
N PHE A 127 -11.15 7.25 -2.78
CA PHE A 127 -11.95 7.09 -3.99
C PHE A 127 -11.14 6.39 -5.08
N GLN A 128 -11.84 5.94 -6.11
CA GLN A 128 -11.25 5.49 -7.36
C GLN A 128 -11.89 6.32 -8.48
N GLU A 129 -11.08 6.83 -9.39
CA GLU A 129 -11.53 7.62 -10.52
C GLU A 129 -10.99 7.03 -11.83
N ASP A 130 -11.66 7.35 -12.93
CA ASP A 130 -11.13 7.12 -14.27
C ASP A 130 -10.23 8.30 -14.67
N SER A 131 -9.01 8.00 -15.09
CA SER A 131 -7.97 8.98 -15.42
C SER A 131 -7.63 9.04 -16.91
N VAL A 132 -8.46 8.48 -17.79
CA VAL A 132 -8.23 8.42 -19.25
C VAL A 132 -7.92 9.78 -19.89
N ASP A 133 -8.41 10.89 -19.32
CA ASP A 133 -8.13 12.27 -19.79
C ASP A 133 -7.02 13.01 -18.99
N GLY A 134 -6.21 12.28 -18.22
CA GLY A 134 -5.12 12.86 -17.41
C GLY A 134 -5.58 13.49 -16.08
N CYS A 135 -6.80 13.18 -15.63
CA CYS A 135 -7.30 13.62 -14.33
C CYS A 135 -6.60 12.86 -13.21
N LEU A 136 -6.04 13.61 -12.25
CA LEU A 136 -5.50 13.13 -10.98
C LEU A 136 -6.06 14.04 -9.90
N SER A 137 -7.10 13.58 -9.24
CA SER A 137 -7.77 14.29 -8.15
C SER A 137 -7.06 14.04 -6.83
N SER A 138 -7.08 15.02 -5.94
CA SER A 138 -6.80 14.83 -4.52
C SER A 138 -7.88 15.55 -3.72
N THR A 139 -8.46 14.89 -2.73
CA THR A 139 -9.34 15.55 -1.75
C THR A 139 -8.48 16.11 -0.64
N VAL A 140 -8.42 17.44 -0.53
CA VAL A 140 -7.92 18.14 0.66
C VAL A 140 -9.09 18.39 1.61
#